data_AF-A0A517YH89-F1
#
_entry.id   AF-A0A517YH89-F1
#
_cell.length_a   1.000
_cell.length_b   1.000
_cell.length_c   1.000
_cell.angle_alpha   90.00
_cell.angle_beta   90.00
_cell.angle_gamma   90.00
#
_symmetry.space_group_name_H-M   'P 1'
#
loop_
_entity.id
_entity.type
_entity.pdbx_description
1 polymer ?
#
loop_
_entity_poly.entity_id
_entity_poly.type
_entity_poly.pdbx_seq_one_letter_code
_entity_poly.pdbx_strand_id
1 'polypeptide(L)'
;MNFTYISKIENEKLDFAQFPGEELIRKLAAALEADEGELMILAEKIPDQIKKRVMERPDAFRKFADLNDKEIDRLLDEIDEGEK
;
A
#
# COMPACT_ATOMS: atom_id res chain seq x y z
N MET A 1 13.19 19.18 -13.14
CA MET A 1 12.13 18.51 -12.36
C MET A 1 10.92 19.44 -12.32
N ASN A 2 9.78 18.99 -12.84
CA ASN A 2 8.66 19.86 -13.20
C ASN A 2 7.72 20.05 -12.01
N PHE A 3 7.72 21.25 -11.43
CA PHE A 3 6.95 21.69 -10.24
C PHE A 3 5.44 21.40 -10.36
N THR A 4 4.94 21.21 -11.57
CA THR A 4 3.52 20.97 -11.87
C THR A 4 3.02 19.58 -11.46
N TYR A 5 3.88 18.57 -11.31
CA TYR A 5 3.44 17.21 -10.95
C TYR A 5 3.10 17.07 -9.47
N ILE A 6 3.90 17.68 -8.58
CA ILE A 6 3.67 17.60 -7.13
C ILE A 6 2.38 18.35 -6.74
N SER A 7 2.15 19.52 -7.34
CA SER A 7 0.93 20.32 -7.08
C SER A 7 -0.39 19.65 -7.53
N LYS A 8 -0.31 18.67 -8.45
CA LYS A 8 -1.48 17.90 -8.91
C LYS A 8 -1.82 16.71 -8.01
N ILE A 9 -0.81 16.13 -7.35
CA ILE A 9 -0.99 15.04 -6.39
C ILE A 9 -1.73 15.57 -5.14
N GLU A 10 -1.46 16.82 -4.73
CA GLU A 10 -2.12 17.45 -3.58
C GLU A 10 -3.60 17.84 -3.80
N ASN A 11 -4.11 17.85 -5.05
CA ASN A 11 -5.43 18.43 -5.38
C ASN A 11 -6.55 17.40 -5.69
N GLU A 12 -6.47 16.19 -5.13
CA GLU A 12 -7.63 15.31 -4.85
C GLU A 12 -8.59 14.91 -6.00
N LYS A 13 -8.19 14.95 -7.27
CA LYS A 13 -8.97 14.31 -8.37
C LYS A 13 -8.07 13.78 -9.48
N LEU A 14 -7.40 12.66 -9.24
CA LEU A 14 -6.70 11.94 -10.30
C LEU A 14 -7.58 10.79 -10.79
N ASP A 15 -8.08 10.95 -12.01
CA ASP A 15 -8.74 9.92 -12.80
C ASP A 15 -7.86 8.66 -12.83
N PHE A 16 -8.44 7.44 -12.74
CA PHE A 16 -7.70 6.17 -12.59
C PHE A 16 -6.55 5.97 -13.60
N ALA A 17 -6.63 6.63 -14.77
CA ALA A 17 -5.61 6.67 -15.80
C ALA A 17 -4.37 7.53 -15.48
N GLN A 18 -4.34 8.23 -14.34
CA GLN A 18 -3.26 9.15 -13.94
C GLN A 18 -2.46 8.69 -12.73
N PHE A 19 -2.81 7.57 -12.08
CA PHE A 19 -1.93 7.00 -11.07
C PHE A 19 -0.61 6.57 -11.73
N PRO A 20 0.55 6.95 -11.16
CA PRO A 20 1.84 6.54 -11.71
C PRO A 20 1.87 5.01 -11.82
N GLY A 21 2.34 4.49 -12.96
CA GLY A 21 2.60 3.06 -13.10
C GLY A 21 3.56 2.59 -12.00
N GLU A 22 3.51 1.32 -11.61
CA GLU A 22 4.36 0.78 -10.53
C GLU A 22 5.84 1.14 -10.75
N GLU A 23 6.34 1.03 -11.98
CA GLU A 23 7.73 1.40 -12.31
C GLU A 23 8.05 2.88 -12.01
N LEU A 24 7.10 3.80 -12.24
CA LEU A 24 7.27 5.20 -11.90
C LEU A 24 7.26 5.41 -10.39
N ILE A 25 6.41 4.70 -9.64
CA ILE A 25 6.39 4.74 -8.17
C ILE A 25 7.73 4.27 -7.61
N ARG A 26 8.30 3.18 -8.13
CA ARG A 26 9.63 2.70 -7.71
C ARG A 26 10.73 3.72 -7.97
N LYS A 27 10.70 4.37 -9.14
CA LYS A 27 11.64 5.45 -9.48
C LYS A 27 11.48 6.66 -8.55
N LEU A 28 10.24 6.99 -8.17
CA LEU A 28 9.96 8.07 -7.21
C LEU A 28 10.46 7.71 -5.80
N ALA A 29 10.19 6.49 -5.33
CA ALA A 29 10.69 5.99 -4.04
C ALA A 29 12.22 6.11 -3.98
N ALA A 30 12.91 5.63 -5.01
CA ALA A 30 14.37 5.72 -5.10
C ALA A 30 14.89 7.16 -5.16
N ALA A 31 14.22 8.05 -5.91
CA ALA A 31 14.64 9.45 -6.05
C ALA A 31 14.35 10.31 -4.81
N LEU A 32 13.34 9.94 -4.02
CA LEU A 32 12.92 10.64 -2.81
C LEU A 32 13.44 9.98 -1.53
N GLU A 33 14.18 8.86 -1.66
CA GLU A 33 14.61 8.02 -0.53
C GLU A 33 13.44 7.65 0.41
N ALA A 34 12.27 7.38 -0.18
CA ALA A 34 11.02 7.09 0.52
C ALA A 34 10.66 5.60 0.44
N ASP A 35 9.74 5.15 1.30
CA ASP A 35 9.26 3.77 1.28
C ASP A 35 8.40 3.50 0.04
N GLU A 36 8.78 2.48 -0.74
CA GLU A 36 8.07 2.11 -1.95
C GLU A 36 6.66 1.59 -1.64
N GLY A 37 6.50 0.81 -0.57
CA GLY A 37 5.21 0.23 -0.19
C GLY A 37 4.20 1.31 0.20
N GLU A 38 4.62 2.29 0.98
CA GLU A 38 3.81 3.46 1.35
C GLU A 38 3.37 4.24 0.11
N LEU A 39 4.30 4.50 -0.84
CA LEU A 39 3.96 5.18 -2.09
C LEU A 39 3.04 4.36 -2.99
N MET A 40 3.15 3.03 -2.99
CA MET A 40 2.22 2.14 -3.70
C MET A 40 0.82 2.24 -3.11
N ILE A 41 0.69 2.22 -1.77
CA ILE A 41 -0.60 2.34 -1.08
C ILE A 41 -1.24 3.72 -1.37
N LEU A 42 -0.45 4.80 -1.32
CA LEU A 42 -0.90 6.15 -1.69
C LEU A 42 -1.42 6.24 -3.13
N ALA A 43 -0.91 5.38 -4.02
CA ALA A 43 -1.35 5.28 -5.40
C ALA A 43 -2.43 4.19 -5.64
N GLU A 44 -3.07 3.71 -4.57
CA GLU A 44 -4.07 2.63 -4.58
C GLU A 44 -3.56 1.32 -5.23
N LYS A 45 -2.27 1.01 -5.06
CA LYS A 45 -1.62 -0.22 -5.53
C LYS A 45 -1.20 -1.11 -4.37
N ILE A 46 -1.32 -2.42 -4.59
CA ILE A 46 -0.88 -3.42 -3.61
C ILE A 46 0.64 -3.60 -3.73
N PRO A 47 1.43 -3.44 -2.66
CA PRO A 47 2.86 -3.72 -2.67
C PRO A 47 3.16 -5.18 -3.04
N ASP A 48 4.29 -5.45 -3.71
CA ASP A 48 4.60 -6.78 -4.23
C ASP A 48 4.75 -7.83 -3.12
N GLN A 49 5.27 -7.44 -1.96
CA GLN A 49 5.33 -8.32 -0.79
C GLN A 49 3.93 -8.81 -0.39
N ILE A 50 2.93 -7.92 -0.38
CA ILE A 50 1.54 -8.29 -0.07
C ILE A 50 0.95 -9.17 -1.15
N LYS A 51 1.15 -8.83 -2.44
CA LYS A 51 0.71 -9.69 -3.57
C LYS A 51 1.25 -11.11 -3.41
N LYS A 52 2.54 -11.24 -3.10
CA LYS A 52 3.18 -12.55 -2.90
C LYS A 52 2.55 -13.33 -1.74
N ARG A 53 2.32 -12.69 -0.59
CA ARG A 53 1.70 -13.34 0.58
C ARG A 53 0.27 -13.79 0.33
N VAL A 54 -0.51 -13.00 -0.43
CA VAL A 54 -1.87 -13.39 -0.86
C VAL A 54 -1.83 -14.65 -1.72
N MET A 55 -0.86 -14.76 -2.63
CA MET A 55 -0.71 -15.95 -3.49
C MET A 55 -0.21 -17.18 -2.72
N GLU A 56 0.65 -17.00 -1.71
CA GLU A 56 1.15 -18.09 -0.87
C GLU A 56 0.08 -18.63 0.10
N ARG A 57 -0.76 -17.75 0.66
CA ARG A 57 -1.76 -18.09 1.68
C ARG A 57 -3.13 -17.47 1.39
N PRO A 58 -3.76 -17.79 0.24
CA PRO A 58 -5.04 -17.20 -0.13
C PRO A 58 -6.16 -17.52 0.87
N ASP A 59 -6.05 -18.66 1.57
CA ASP A 59 -6.97 -19.06 2.64
C ASP A 59 -6.95 -18.10 3.84
N ALA A 60 -5.75 -17.65 4.24
CA ALA A 60 -5.59 -16.74 5.37
C ALA A 60 -6.13 -15.34 5.04
N PHE A 61 -5.80 -14.81 3.85
CA PHE A 61 -6.25 -13.48 3.44
C PHE A 61 -7.76 -13.42 3.16
N ARG A 62 -8.38 -14.51 2.71
CA ARG A 62 -9.86 -14.60 2.62
C ARG A 62 -10.51 -14.50 3.99
N LYS A 63 -10.02 -15.28 4.97
CA LYS A 63 -10.52 -15.20 6.34
C LYS A 63 -10.32 -13.81 6.93
N PHE A 64 -9.15 -13.21 6.71
CA PHE A 64 -8.84 -11.86 7.15
C PHE A 64 -9.80 -10.82 6.54
N ALA A 65 -10.15 -10.96 5.26
CA ALA A 65 -11.09 -10.07 4.59
C ALA A 65 -12.55 -10.22 5.08
N ASP A 66 -12.91 -11.34 5.71
CA ASP A 66 -14.23 -11.57 6.30
C ASP A 66 -14.37 -11.01 7.73
N LEU A 67 -13.25 -10.61 8.36
CA LEU A 67 -13.24 -10.05 9.71
C LEU A 67 -13.77 -8.60 9.71
N ASN A 68 -14.44 -8.22 10.79
CA ASN A 68 -14.78 -6.81 11.04
C ASN A 68 -13.62 -6.06 11.71
N ASP A 69 -13.68 -4.73 11.70
CA ASP A 69 -12.60 -3.86 12.23
C ASP A 69 -12.17 -4.24 13.65
N LYS A 70 -13.11 -4.58 14.55
CA LYS A 70 -12.76 -4.96 15.94
C LYS A 70 -12.02 -6.29 16.03
N GLU A 71 -12.35 -7.22 15.13
CA GLU A 71 -11.66 -8.51 15.05
C GLU A 71 -10.26 -8.35 14.46
N ILE A 72 -10.10 -7.44 13.50
CA ILE A 72 -8.80 -7.08 12.93
C ILE A 72 -7.93 -6.40 13.99
N ASP A 73 -8.44 -5.37 14.67
CA ASP A 73 -7.72 -4.65 15.73
C ASP A 73 -7.21 -5.61 16.81
N ARG A 74 -8.08 -6.51 17.28
CA ARG A 74 -7.70 -7.53 18.26
C ARG A 74 -6.58 -8.45 17.76
N LEU A 75 -6.65 -8.87 16.49
CA LEU A 75 -5.63 -9.75 15.91
C LEU A 75 -4.29 -9.03 15.76
N LEU A 76 -4.30 -7.73 15.48
CA LEU A 76 -3.10 -6.89 15.45
C LEU A 76 -2.50 -6.74 16.86
N ASP A 77 -3.32 -6.44 17.87
CA ASP A 77 -2.87 -6.35 19.26
C ASP A 77 -2.21 -7.66 19.73
N GLU A 78 -2.81 -8.82 19.42
CA GLU A 78 -2.27 -10.14 19.77
C GLU A 78 -0.92 -10.43 19.08
N ILE A 79 -0.68 -9.91 17.87
CA ILE A 79 0.60 -10.05 17.16
C ILE A 79 1.66 -9.15 17.81
N ASP A 80 1.33 -7.88 18.08
CA ASP A 80 2.24 -6.90 18.68
C ASP A 80 2.66 -7.29 20.11
N GLU A 81 1.77 -7.93 20.87
CA GLU A 81 2.09 -8.47 22.19
C GLU A 81 2.99 -9.71 22.14
N GLY A 82 2.91 -10.50 21.08
CA GLY A 82 3.75 -11.69 20.86
C GLY A 82 5.18 -11.39 20.42
N GLU A 83 5.48 -10.15 19.99
CA GLU A 83 6.82 -9.69 19.61
C GLU A 83 7.65 -9.10 20.77
N LYS A 84 7.10 -9.03 22.00
CA LYS A 84 7.81 -8.63 23.23
C LYS A 84 8.44 -9.80 23.97
#